data_AF-A0A9P9QZE8-F1
#
_entry.id   AF-A0A9P9QZE8-F1
#
_cell.length_a   1.000
_cell.length_b   1.000
_cell.length_c   1.000
_cell.angle_alpha   90.00
_cell.angle_beta   90.00
_cell.angle_gamma   90.00
#
_symmetry.space_group_name_H-M   'P 1'
#
loop_
_entity.id
_entity.type
_entity.pdbx_description
1 polymer ?
#
loop_
_entity_poly.entity_id
_entity_poly.type
_entity_poly.pdbx_seq_one_letter_code
_entity_poly.pdbx_strand_id
1 'polypeptide(L)'
;MATPWPQVAAWPNDPREHAAYLSDYLRKALVCTDSTGDQPVPKPLVKTMIAAMSVLISKFQNTPDLSAVVQATTTIQSDLKTTAETVQSTAIKAQQNTITQQHMATYIPIAR
;
A
#
# COMPACT_ATOMS: atom_id res chain seq x y z
N MET A 1 -2.03 42.00 8.74
CA MET A 1 -1.00 41.25 9.49
C MET A 1 -1.56 39.88 9.83
N ALA A 2 -0.88 38.81 9.42
CA ALA A 2 -1.35 37.43 9.63
C ALA A 2 -1.17 37.04 11.10
N THR A 3 -2.20 36.43 11.69
CA THR A 3 -2.16 35.89 13.05
C THR A 3 -1.06 34.81 13.10
N PRO A 4 -0.12 34.84 14.06
CA PRO A 4 0.93 33.84 14.14
C PRO A 4 0.33 32.45 14.28
N TRP A 5 0.82 31.53 13.47
CA TRP A 5 0.40 30.13 13.44
C TRP A 5 0.65 29.46 14.80
N PRO A 6 -0.23 28.57 15.29
CA PRO A 6 0.06 27.81 16.51
C PRO A 6 1.30 26.94 16.28
N GLN A 7 2.34 27.17 17.09
CA GLN A 7 3.60 26.42 17.06
C GLN A 7 3.46 25.04 17.73
N VAL A 8 2.43 24.29 17.35
CA VAL A 8 2.43 22.86 17.67
C VAL A 8 3.46 22.22 16.76
N ALA A 9 4.44 21.56 17.38
CA ALA A 9 5.60 20.91 16.78
C ALA A 9 5.27 20.24 15.45
N ALA A 10 6.19 20.38 14.48
CA ALA A 10 6.17 19.82 13.13
C ALA A 10 5.04 18.80 12.92
N TRP A 11 4.03 19.19 12.16
CA TRP A 11 2.99 18.27 11.71
C TRP A 11 3.66 17.01 11.14
N PRO A 12 3.14 15.81 11.44
CA PRO A 12 3.76 14.57 10.97
C PRO A 12 3.88 14.57 9.45
N ASN A 13 4.70 13.70 8.85
CA ASN A 13 4.66 13.53 7.39
C ASN A 13 3.65 12.44 6.98
N ASP A 14 3.50 11.43 7.83
CA ASP A 14 2.68 10.25 7.57
C ASP A 14 1.17 10.57 7.60
N PRO A 15 0.38 10.17 6.58
CA PRO A 15 -1.06 10.45 6.51
C PRO A 15 -1.87 9.84 7.65
N ARG A 16 -1.48 8.67 8.19
CA ARG A 16 -2.19 8.04 9.32
C ARG A 16 -1.95 8.81 10.61
N GLU A 17 -0.73 9.28 10.83
CA GLU A 17 -0.43 10.14 11.97
C GLU A 17 -1.23 11.46 11.89
N HIS A 18 -1.37 12.05 10.70
CA HIS A 18 -2.24 13.22 10.51
C HIS A 18 -3.70 12.94 10.85
N ALA A 19 -4.25 11.81 10.38
CA ALA A 19 -5.63 11.45 10.64
C ALA A 19 -5.88 11.29 12.15
N ALA A 20 -4.92 10.72 12.89
CA ALA A 20 -4.99 10.58 14.33
C ALA A 20 -5.00 11.94 15.05
N TYR A 21 -4.10 12.86 14.70
CA TYR A 21 -4.08 14.20 15.28
C TYR A 21 -5.36 14.98 14.96
N LEU A 22 -5.83 14.95 13.70
CA LEU A 22 -7.08 15.60 13.33
C LEU A 22 -8.26 15.03 14.13
N SER A 23 -8.33 13.71 14.30
CA SER A 23 -9.38 13.07 15.10
C SER A 23 -9.38 13.54 16.55
N ASP A 24 -8.19 13.64 17.18
CA ASP A 24 -8.07 14.15 18.55
C ASP A 24 -8.52 15.62 18.67
N TYR A 25 -8.12 16.47 17.72
CA TYR A 25 -8.55 17.87 17.67
C TYR A 25 -10.07 18.01 17.46
N LEU A 26 -10.65 17.20 16.57
CA LEU A 26 -12.09 17.19 16.34
C LEU A 26 -12.85 16.73 17.59
N ARG A 27 -12.34 15.71 18.30
CA ARG A 27 -12.95 15.23 19.54
C ARG A 27 -12.90 16.29 20.66
N LYS A 28 -11.78 16.99 20.80
CA LYS A 28 -11.64 18.12 21.74
C LYS A 28 -12.58 19.26 21.39
N ALA A 29 -12.73 19.57 20.09
CA ALA A 29 -13.67 20.58 19.64
C ALA A 29 -15.12 20.20 19.95
N LEU A 30 -15.50 18.93 19.71
CA LEU A 30 -16.85 18.41 20.00
C LEU A 30 -17.18 18.46 21.49
N VAL A 31 -16.25 18.02 22.35
CA VAL A 31 -16.44 18.13 23.81
C VAL A 31 -16.58 19.59 24.23
N CYS A 32 -15.78 20.49 23.64
CA CYS A 32 -15.89 21.91 23.91
C CYS A 32 -17.28 22.44 23.53
N THR A 33 -17.78 22.11 22.33
CA THR A 33 -19.11 22.56 21.86
C THR A 33 -20.24 22.03 22.73
N ASP A 34 -20.18 20.77 23.14
CA ASP A 34 -21.20 20.15 23.99
C ASP A 34 -21.22 20.75 25.40
N SER A 35 -20.07 21.26 25.87
CA SER A 35 -19.91 21.83 27.21
C SER A 35 -20.22 23.33 27.30
N THR A 36 -20.22 24.06 26.17
CA THR A 36 -20.35 25.54 26.15
C THR A 36 -21.77 26.10 26.15
N GLY A 37 -22.82 25.27 26.08
CA GLY A 37 -24.20 25.79 25.91
C GLY A 37 -24.30 26.72 24.69
N ASP A 38 -24.88 27.92 24.85
CA ASP A 38 -25.00 28.94 23.79
C ASP A 38 -23.71 29.74 23.50
N GLN A 39 -22.59 29.42 24.17
CA GLN A 39 -21.38 30.19 24.03
C GLN A 39 -20.67 29.88 22.70
N PRO A 40 -20.31 30.90 21.88
CA PRO A 40 -19.77 30.68 20.55
C PRO A 40 -18.41 29.99 20.59
N VAL A 41 -18.21 29.04 19.67
CA VAL A 41 -16.94 28.30 19.50
C VAL A 41 -15.78 29.28 19.25
N PRO A 42 -14.62 29.10 19.89
CA PRO A 42 -13.47 29.97 19.69
C PRO A 42 -13.03 30.02 18.22
N LYS A 43 -13.00 31.22 17.62
CA LYS A 43 -12.54 31.43 16.23
C LYS A 43 -11.14 30.83 15.94
N PRO A 44 -10.15 30.86 16.86
CA PRO A 44 -8.86 30.20 16.64
C PRO A 44 -8.98 28.70 16.45
N LEU A 45 -9.85 28.04 17.23
CA LEU A 45 -10.10 26.59 17.14
C LEU A 45 -10.67 26.22 15.77
N VAL A 46 -11.68 26.97 15.30
CA VAL A 46 -12.29 26.76 13.98
C VAL A 46 -11.26 26.96 12.84
N LYS A 47 -10.41 27.98 12.92
CA LYS A 47 -9.34 28.21 11.93
C LYS A 47 -8.33 27.06 11.90
N THR A 48 -7.91 26.56 13.06
CA THR A 48 -7.00 25.40 13.14
C THR A 48 -7.64 24.16 12.54
N MET A 49 -8.92 23.93 12.80
CA MET A 49 -9.65 22.78 12.25
C MET A 49 -9.76 22.84 10.72
N ILE A 50 -10.10 24.00 10.17
CA ILE A 50 -10.17 24.20 8.71
C ILE A 50 -8.80 23.96 8.07
N ALA A 51 -7.73 24.56 8.61
CA ALA A 51 -6.38 24.37 8.11
C ALA A 51 -5.94 22.90 8.14
N ALA A 52 -6.19 22.21 9.26
CA ALA A 52 -5.90 20.80 9.44
C ALA A 52 -6.60 19.92 8.39
N MET A 53 -7.90 20.15 8.19
CA MET A 53 -8.69 19.44 7.19
C MET A 53 -8.20 19.72 5.77
N SER A 54 -7.89 20.97 5.43
CA SER A 54 -7.36 21.32 4.12
C SER A 54 -6.03 20.63 3.81
N VAL A 55 -5.12 20.56 4.79
CA VAL A 55 -3.84 19.84 4.64
C VAL A 55 -4.08 18.34 4.43
N LEU A 56 -4.98 17.74 5.21
CA LEU A 56 -5.28 16.32 5.09
C LEU A 56 -5.92 15.99 3.73
N ILE A 57 -6.89 16.79 3.29
CA ILE A 57 -7.51 16.65 1.96
C ILE A 57 -6.46 16.77 0.86
N SER A 58 -5.59 17.78 0.94
CA SER A 58 -4.52 17.96 -0.05
C SER A 58 -3.57 16.76 -0.07
N LYS A 59 -3.20 16.19 1.08
CA LYS A 59 -2.38 14.97 1.15
C LYS A 59 -3.06 13.78 0.49
N PHE A 60 -4.35 13.57 0.73
CA PHE A 60 -5.10 12.48 0.08
C PHE A 60 -5.25 12.70 -1.42
N GLN A 61 -5.54 13.93 -1.87
CA GLN A 61 -5.64 14.26 -3.29
C GLN A 61 -4.31 14.09 -4.04
N ASN A 62 -3.18 14.35 -3.37
CA ASN A 62 -1.85 14.19 -3.95
C ASN A 62 -1.23 12.80 -3.67
N THR A 63 -1.96 11.89 -3.02
CA THR A 63 -1.49 10.52 -2.85
C THR A 63 -1.55 9.82 -4.21
N PRO A 64 -0.43 9.32 -4.75
CA PRO A 64 -0.43 8.64 -6.04
C PRO A 64 -1.34 7.41 -6.00
N ASP A 65 -2.13 7.20 -7.05
CA ASP A 65 -2.82 5.93 -7.23
C ASP A 65 -1.80 4.83 -7.56
N LEU A 66 -1.66 3.87 -6.65
CA LEU A 66 -0.75 2.73 -6.80
C LEU A 66 -1.44 1.46 -7.32
N SER A 67 -2.73 1.54 -7.68
CA SER A 67 -3.52 0.40 -8.17
C SER A 67 -2.84 -0.30 -9.36
N ALA A 68 -2.35 0.48 -10.33
CA ALA A 68 -1.63 -0.02 -11.49
C ALA A 68 -0.33 -0.77 -11.12
N VAL A 69 0.40 -0.26 -10.12
CA VAL A 69 1.65 -0.88 -9.64
C VAL A 69 1.35 -2.21 -8.93
N VAL A 70 0.32 -2.22 -8.07
CA VAL A 70 -0.13 -3.44 -7.38
C VAL A 70 -0.60 -4.48 -8.40
N GLN A 71 -1.38 -4.09 -9.39
CA GLN A 71 -1.85 -4.98 -10.44
C GLN A 71 -0.67 -5.54 -11.25
N ALA A 72 0.25 -4.68 -11.72
CA ALA A 72 1.43 -5.12 -12.46
C ALA A 72 2.28 -6.11 -11.65
N THR A 73 2.51 -5.82 -10.37
CA THR A 73 3.28 -6.70 -9.47
C THR A 73 2.58 -8.05 -9.29
N THR A 74 1.25 -8.05 -9.14
CA THR A 74 0.45 -9.28 -9.00
C THR A 74 0.51 -10.12 -10.28
N THR A 75 0.41 -9.49 -11.46
CA THR A 75 0.55 -10.17 -12.75
C THR A 75 1.94 -10.79 -12.90
N ILE A 76 3.01 -10.02 -12.62
CA ILE A 76 4.39 -10.52 -12.68
C ILE A 76 4.60 -11.72 -11.74
N GLN A 77 4.04 -11.68 -10.53
CA GLN A 77 4.10 -12.80 -9.59
C GLN A 77 3.41 -14.05 -10.15
N SER A 78 2.24 -13.90 -10.79
CA SER A 78 1.51 -15.00 -11.43
C SER A 78 2.28 -15.60 -12.61
N ASP A 79 2.83 -14.75 -13.46
CA ASP A 79 3.60 -15.17 -14.64
C ASP A 79 4.88 -15.90 -14.22
N LEU A 80 5.56 -15.39 -13.19
CA LEU A 80 6.77 -16.02 -12.66
C LEU A 80 6.47 -17.40 -12.05
N LYS A 81 5.37 -17.52 -11.30
CA LYS A 81 4.92 -18.81 -10.76
C LYS A 81 4.64 -19.81 -11.88
N THR A 82 3.88 -19.39 -12.90
CA THR A 82 3.55 -20.23 -14.06
C THR A 82 4.81 -20.65 -14.82
N THR A 83 5.76 -19.73 -14.99
CA THR A 83 7.04 -20.02 -15.64
C THR A 83 7.86 -21.02 -14.83
N ALA A 84 7.93 -20.87 -13.51
CA ALA A 84 8.64 -21.80 -12.64
C ALA A 84 8.05 -23.22 -12.71
N GLU A 85 6.71 -23.35 -12.66
CA GLU A 85 6.00 -24.62 -12.80
C GLU A 85 6.25 -25.26 -14.17
N THR A 86 6.24 -24.44 -15.23
CA THR A 86 6.49 -24.91 -16.61
C THR A 86 7.93 -25.39 -16.79
N VAL A 87 8.91 -24.64 -16.28
CA VAL A 87 10.33 -25.01 -16.33
C VAL A 87 10.56 -26.30 -15.56
N GLN A 88 9.99 -26.44 -14.36
CA GLN A 88 10.08 -27.67 -13.56
C GLN A 88 9.49 -28.87 -14.31
N SER A 89 8.27 -28.74 -14.84
CA SER A 89 7.61 -29.81 -15.60
C SER A 89 8.41 -30.21 -16.84
N THR A 90 8.96 -29.23 -17.55
CA THR A 90 9.79 -29.46 -18.74
C THR A 90 11.10 -30.17 -18.39
N ALA A 91 11.76 -29.77 -17.31
CA ALA A 91 12.99 -30.42 -16.83
C ALA A 91 12.74 -31.90 -16.46
N ILE A 92 11.63 -32.19 -15.76
CA ILE A 92 11.24 -33.56 -15.42
C ILE A 92 11.01 -34.40 -16.68
N LYS A 93 10.25 -33.87 -17.66
CA LYS A 93 9.98 -34.57 -18.93
C LYS A 93 11.26 -34.81 -19.74
N ALA A 94 12.17 -33.83 -19.79
CA ALA A 94 13.45 -33.97 -20.47
C ALA A 94 14.29 -35.09 -19.84
N GLN A 95 14.37 -35.15 -18.50
CA GLN A 95 15.10 -36.20 -17.79
C GLN A 95 14.49 -37.59 -18.04
N GLN A 96 13.17 -37.72 -18.01
CA GLN A 96 12.47 -38.97 -18.32
C GLN A 96 12.75 -39.44 -19.76
N ASN A 97 12.72 -38.52 -20.73
CA ASN A 97 13.06 -38.83 -22.12
C ASN A 97 14.50 -39.33 -22.25
N THR A 98 15.46 -38.70 -21.57
CA THR A 98 16.87 -39.17 -21.57
C THR A 98 17.00 -40.57 -21.00
N ILE A 99 16.36 -40.85 -19.85
CA ILE A 99 16.37 -42.18 -19.23
C ILE A 99 15.77 -43.23 -20.18
N THR A 100 14.65 -42.90 -20.84
CA THR A 100 13.97 -43.80 -21.78
C THR A 100 14.87 -44.11 -22.99
N GLN A 101 15.53 -43.10 -23.55
CA GLN A 101 16.46 -43.28 -24.68
C GLN A 101 17.69 -44.12 -24.28
N GLN A 102 18.25 -43.90 -23.08
CA GLN A 102 19.35 -44.72 -22.56
C GLN A 102 18.94 -46.18 -22.37
N HIS A 103 17.75 -46.42 -21.82
CA HIS A 103 17.20 -47.76 -21.68
C HIS A 103 17.08 -48.41 -23.06
N MET A 104 16.41 -47.77 -24.02
CA MET A 104 16.23 -48.28 -25.39
C MET A 104 17.58 -48.63 -26.07
N ALA A 105 18.59 -47.77 -25.94
CA ALA A 105 19.92 -48.01 -26.50
C ALA A 105 20.65 -49.22 -25.88
N THR A 106 20.34 -49.56 -24.63
CA THR A 106 20.95 -50.69 -23.92
C THR A 106 20.37 -52.05 -24.36
N TYR A 107 19.12 -52.07 -24.86
CA TYR A 107 18.43 -53.31 -25.27
C TYR A 107 18.48 -53.61 -26.78
N ILE A 108 19.15 -52.80 -27.60
CA ILE A 108 19.41 -53.16 -29.01
C ILE A 108 20.64 -54.07 -29.03
N PRO A 109 20.48 -55.41 -29.21
CA PRO A 109 21.64 -56.28 -29.32
C PRO A 109 22.36 -55.92 -30.62
N ILE A 110 23.67 -55.70 -30.52
CA ILE A 110 24.56 -55.54 -31.67
C ILE A 110 24.54 -56.87 -32.41
N ALA A 111 23.62 -57.03 -33.37
CA ALA A 111 23.69 -58.10 -34.36
C ALA A 111 24.91 -57.81 -35.24
N ARG A 112 26.02 -58.46 -34.89
CA ARG A 112 27.29 -58.44 -35.62
C ARG A 112 27.43 -59.73 -36.41
#